data_AF-A0A2H1C6E2-F1
#
_entry.id   AF-A0A2H1C6E2-F1
#
_cell.length_a   1.000
_cell.length_b   1.000
_cell.length_c   1.000
_cell.angle_alpha   90.00
_cell.angle_beta   90.00
_cell.angle_gamma   90.00
#
_symmetry.space_group_name_H-M   'P 1'
#
loop_
_entity.id
_entity.type
_entity.pdbx_description
1 polymer ?
#
loop_
_entity_poly.entity_id
_entity_poly.type
_entity_poly.pdbx_seq_one_letter_code
_entity_poly.pdbx_strand_id
1 'polypeptide(L)'
;MAAEGLGREQPLNNQVAQDFIWRSHCEQETRVAKSYDLRYGFLRGPISKFAQDDLDEIIDKNRPDWRTMVQKPKNEHQNSFLNKILPSPQPVPQTTSGMIGWRCSNSDYWLERYGPYTKGKCDIYRQLKWPRNSNL
;
A
#
# COMPACT_ATOMS: atom_id res chain seq x y z
N MET A 1 -22.65 -45.49 -18.16
CA MET A 1 -22.24 -44.69 -19.32
C MET A 1 -21.96 -43.29 -18.81
N ALA A 2 -20.68 -42.96 -18.63
CA ALA A 2 -20.25 -41.64 -18.17
C ALA A 2 -20.51 -40.63 -19.28
N ALA A 3 -21.31 -39.60 -19.00
CA ALA A 3 -21.41 -38.45 -19.88
C ALA A 3 -20.15 -37.61 -19.67
N GLU A 4 -19.15 -37.84 -20.51
CA GLU A 4 -18.02 -36.93 -20.65
C GLU A 4 -18.56 -35.58 -21.12
N GLY A 5 -18.70 -34.64 -20.18
CA GLY A 5 -19.04 -33.26 -20.47
C GLY A 5 -17.89 -32.62 -21.23
N LEU A 6 -17.97 -32.62 -22.56
CA LEU A 6 -17.16 -31.76 -23.41
C LEU A 6 -17.36 -30.31 -22.95
N GLY A 7 -16.40 -29.78 -22.20
CA GLY A 7 -16.28 -28.36 -21.96
C GLY A 7 -16.13 -27.68 -23.31
N ARG A 8 -17.19 -27.01 -23.77
CA ARG A 8 -17.09 -26.16 -24.96
C ARG A 8 -16.12 -25.04 -24.62
N GLU A 9 -14.93 -25.07 -25.23
CA GLU A 9 -13.99 -23.96 -25.17
C GLU A 9 -14.70 -22.72 -25.73
N GLN A 10 -15.22 -21.89 -24.83
CA GLN A 10 -15.76 -20.60 -25.22
C GLN A 10 -14.59 -19.67 -25.51
N PRO A 11 -14.66 -18.84 -26.56
CA PRO A 11 -13.63 -17.85 -26.83
C PRO A 11 -13.43 -16.98 -25.57
N LEU A 12 -12.16 -16.74 -25.20
CA LEU A 12 -11.75 -16.04 -23.97
C LEU A 12 -12.45 -14.68 -23.74
N ASN A 13 -13.01 -14.09 -24.80
CA ASN A 13 -13.63 -12.75 -24.83
C ASN A 13 -15.13 -12.77 -25.18
N ASN A 14 -15.90 -13.77 -24.77
CA ASN A 14 -17.36 -13.68 -24.85
C ASN A 14 -17.92 -12.83 -23.69
N GLN A 15 -18.26 -11.57 -23.96
CA GLN A 15 -18.80 -10.62 -22.97
C GLN A 15 -20.04 -11.17 -22.25
N VAL A 16 -20.95 -11.83 -22.97
CA VAL A 16 -22.16 -12.41 -22.38
C VAL A 16 -21.80 -13.52 -21.39
N ALA A 17 -20.82 -14.37 -21.72
CA ALA A 17 -20.37 -15.42 -20.82
C ALA A 17 -19.65 -14.86 -19.58
N GLN A 18 -18.84 -13.82 -19.76
CA GLN A 18 -18.19 -13.12 -18.65
C GLN A 18 -19.23 -12.51 -17.69
N ASP A 19 -20.29 -11.89 -18.21
CA ASP A 19 -21.39 -11.35 -17.41
C ASP A 19 -22.13 -12.44 -16.61
N PHE A 20 -22.39 -13.60 -17.22
CA PHE A 20 -22.99 -14.74 -16.51
C PHE A 20 -22.09 -15.30 -15.41
N ILE A 21 -20.78 -15.42 -15.66
CA ILE A 21 -19.79 -15.86 -14.67
C ILE A 21 -19.75 -14.88 -13.50
N TRP A 22 -19.67 -13.58 -13.80
CA TRP A 22 -19.67 -12.53 -12.77
C TRP A 22 -20.94 -12.58 -11.92
N ARG A 23 -22.12 -12.67 -12.55
CA ARG A 23 -23.40 -12.79 -11.83
C ARG A 23 -23.42 -14.01 -10.92
N SER A 24 -22.97 -15.16 -11.41
CA SER A 24 -22.87 -16.39 -10.62
C SER A 24 -21.96 -16.22 -9.40
N HIS A 25 -20.80 -15.56 -9.56
CA HIS A 25 -19.92 -15.26 -8.41
C HIS A 25 -20.60 -14.35 -7.38
N CYS A 26 -21.27 -13.27 -7.82
CA CYS A 26 -22.00 -12.39 -6.90
C CYS A 26 -23.11 -13.12 -6.13
N GLU A 27 -23.84 -14.03 -6.80
CA GLU A 27 -24.85 -14.86 -6.13
C GLU A 27 -24.24 -15.82 -5.11
N GLN A 28 -23.12 -16.46 -5.46
CA GLN A 28 -22.40 -17.35 -4.55
C GLN A 28 -21.86 -16.59 -3.34
N GLU A 29 -21.23 -15.45 -3.56
CA GLU A 29 -20.73 -14.58 -2.48
C GLU A 29 -21.87 -14.18 -1.54
N THR A 30 -23.01 -13.75 -2.08
CA THR A 30 -24.18 -13.37 -1.28
C THR A 30 -24.71 -14.55 -0.46
N ARG A 31 -24.78 -15.76 -1.04
CA ARG A 31 -25.21 -16.97 -0.33
C ARG A 31 -24.22 -17.36 0.77
N VAL A 32 -22.93 -17.35 0.47
CA VAL A 32 -21.88 -17.64 1.43
C VAL A 32 -21.91 -16.64 2.56
N ALA A 33 -21.97 -15.34 2.29
CA ALA A 33 -22.06 -14.27 3.29
C ALA A 33 -23.23 -14.47 4.26
N LYS A 34 -24.43 -14.81 3.74
CA LYS A 34 -25.60 -15.10 4.58
C LYS A 34 -25.41 -16.33 5.46
N SER A 35 -24.79 -17.38 4.92
CA SER A 35 -24.54 -18.63 5.66
C SER A 35 -23.25 -18.61 6.50
N TYR A 36 -22.42 -17.58 6.34
CA TYR A 36 -21.10 -17.49 6.96
C TYR A 36 -21.20 -17.48 8.48
N ASP A 37 -22.15 -16.72 9.03
CA ASP A 37 -22.32 -16.64 10.48
C ASP A 37 -22.84 -17.96 11.08
N LEU A 38 -23.69 -18.69 10.35
CA LEU A 38 -24.14 -20.01 10.80
C LEU A 38 -23.00 -21.04 10.80
N ARG A 39 -22.14 -21.02 9.77
CA ARG A 39 -21.06 -22.01 9.60
C ARG A 39 -19.79 -21.66 10.35
N TYR A 40 -19.44 -20.39 10.41
CA TYR A 40 -18.17 -19.86 10.90
C TYR A 40 -18.35 -18.76 11.93
N GLY A 41 -19.58 -18.42 12.33
CA GLY A 41 -19.82 -17.46 13.41
C GLY A 41 -19.25 -17.94 14.74
N PHE A 42 -19.03 -19.25 14.90
CA PHE A 42 -18.27 -19.75 16.03
C PHE A 42 -16.87 -19.13 16.09
N LEU A 43 -16.19 -18.84 14.96
CA LEU A 43 -14.88 -18.17 14.93
C LEU A 43 -14.92 -16.69 15.35
N ARG A 44 -16.11 -16.11 15.53
CA ARG A 44 -16.24 -14.75 16.06
C ARG A 44 -15.98 -14.79 17.57
N GLY A 45 -14.89 -14.17 18.01
CA GLY A 45 -14.59 -14.03 19.42
C GLY A 45 -13.10 -13.83 19.68
N PRO A 46 -12.70 -13.70 20.96
CA PRO A 46 -11.31 -13.70 21.33
C PRO A 46 -10.67 -15.04 20.93
N ILE A 47 -9.45 -14.99 20.39
CA ILE A 47 -8.64 -16.17 20.02
C ILE A 47 -8.55 -17.18 21.18
N SER A 48 -8.66 -16.68 22.42
CA SER A 48 -8.65 -17.50 23.63
C SER A 48 -9.79 -18.50 23.74
N LYS A 49 -10.88 -18.37 22.98
CA LYS A 49 -11.95 -19.37 22.97
C LYS A 49 -11.67 -20.54 22.03
N PHE A 50 -10.80 -20.38 21.04
CA PHE A 50 -10.57 -21.37 19.98
C PHE A 50 -9.27 -22.14 20.15
N ALA A 51 -8.25 -21.49 20.68
CA ALA A 51 -6.89 -22.03 20.76
C ALA A 51 -6.46 -22.22 22.22
N GLN A 52 -7.35 -22.57 23.14
CA GLN A 52 -7.05 -22.64 24.60
C GLN A 52 -5.80 -23.46 24.89
N ASP A 53 -5.66 -24.59 24.20
CA ASP A 53 -4.55 -25.54 24.39
C ASP A 53 -3.23 -25.01 23.81
N ASP A 54 -3.29 -24.24 22.71
CA ASP A 54 -2.13 -23.73 21.98
C ASP A 54 -1.76 -22.27 22.35
N LEU A 55 -2.60 -21.59 23.15
CA LEU A 55 -2.42 -20.17 23.50
C LEU A 55 -1.07 -19.91 24.15
N ASP A 56 -0.63 -20.82 25.02
CA ASP A 56 0.64 -20.71 25.74
C ASP A 56 1.86 -20.91 24.82
N GLU A 57 1.69 -21.59 23.67
CA GLU A 57 2.72 -21.74 22.64
C GLU A 57 2.73 -20.55 21.67
N ILE A 58 1.55 -19.98 21.37
CA ILE A 58 1.37 -18.87 20.42
C ILE A 58 1.76 -17.52 21.05
N ILE A 59 1.46 -17.32 22.34
CA ILE A 59 1.68 -16.05 23.03
C ILE A 59 3.02 -16.10 23.76
N ASP A 60 4.01 -15.37 23.21
CA ASP A 60 5.25 -15.10 23.94
C ASP A 60 4.98 -14.20 25.15
N LYS A 61 5.03 -14.80 26.34
CA LYS A 61 4.82 -14.13 27.64
C LYS A 61 5.86 -13.05 27.94
N ASN A 62 7.03 -13.12 27.29
CA ASN A 62 8.11 -12.15 27.47
C ASN A 62 8.05 -11.01 26.46
N ARG A 63 7.09 -11.03 25.51
CA ARG A 63 6.98 -9.98 24.50
C ARG A 63 6.52 -8.67 25.16
N PRO A 64 7.28 -7.57 25.02
CA PRO A 64 6.86 -6.27 25.54
C PRO A 64 5.60 -5.78 24.83
N ASP A 65 4.68 -5.13 25.57
CA ASP A 65 3.49 -4.53 24.97
C ASP A 65 3.92 -3.44 23.99
N TRP A 66 3.54 -3.60 22.72
CA TRP A 66 3.88 -2.66 21.65
C TRP A 66 3.47 -1.23 21.99
N ARG A 67 2.41 -1.03 22.79
CA ARG A 67 1.97 0.31 23.23
C ARG A 67 3.00 1.04 24.07
N THR A 68 3.83 0.30 24.81
CA THR A 68 4.95 0.84 25.59
C THR A 68 6.19 1.09 24.73
N MET A 69 6.28 0.42 23.58
CA MET A 69 7.38 0.58 22.62
C MET A 69 7.17 1.78 21.69
N VAL A 70 5.92 2.24 21.51
CA VAL A 70 5.65 3.48 20.79
C VAL A 70 6.22 4.63 21.60
N GLN A 71 7.36 5.14 21.16
CA GLN A 71 7.90 6.38 21.70
C GLN A 71 6.84 7.46 21.52
N LYS A 72 6.45 8.10 22.64
CA LYS A 72 5.62 9.30 22.57
C LYS A 72 6.27 10.28 21.59
N PRO A 73 5.51 10.95 20.72
CA PRO A 73 6.08 11.98 19.86
C PRO A 73 6.83 12.96 20.74
N LYS A 74 8.11 13.18 20.43
CA LYS A 74 8.96 14.10 21.17
C LYS A 74 8.45 15.52 20.88
N ASN A 75 7.52 15.99 21.70
CA ASN A 75 6.94 17.33 21.64
C ASN A 75 7.93 18.39 22.15
N GLU A 76 9.17 18.36 21.66
CA GLU A 76 10.17 19.35 21.97
C GLU A 76 10.93 19.66 20.70
N HIS A 77 10.27 20.38 19.78
CA HIS A 77 11.01 21.23 18.87
C HIS A 77 11.62 22.35 19.72
N GLN A 78 12.80 22.12 20.30
CA GLN A 78 13.60 23.15 20.99
C GLN A 78 13.87 24.36 20.09
N ASN A 79 13.64 24.23 18.79
CA ASN A 79 13.93 25.21 17.76
C ASN A 79 12.67 25.85 17.17
N SER A 80 11.73 26.31 18.00
CA SER A 80 10.62 27.17 17.55
C SER A 80 11.12 28.36 16.72
N PHE A 81 12.31 28.88 17.05
CA PHE A 81 12.97 29.96 16.33
C PHE A 81 13.53 29.60 14.94
N LEU A 82 13.76 28.31 14.63
CA LEU A 82 14.16 27.86 13.28
C LEU A 82 12.95 27.77 12.35
N ASN A 83 11.75 27.57 12.89
CA ASN A 83 10.50 27.51 12.15
C ASN A 83 9.84 28.89 12.00
N LYS A 84 10.64 29.95 11.82
CA LYS A 84 10.10 31.25 11.42
C LYS A 84 9.69 31.15 9.95
N ILE A 85 8.39 30.96 9.72
CA ILE A 85 7.80 30.99 8.38
C ILE A 85 8.01 32.40 7.85
N LEU A 86 8.97 32.56 6.93
CA LEU A 86 9.15 33.80 6.20
C LEU A 86 7.94 34.02 5.27
N PRO A 87 7.55 35.28 5.00
CA PRO A 87 6.50 35.55 4.03
C PRO A 87 6.89 34.99 2.65
N SER A 88 5.89 34.58 1.86
CA SER A 88 6.10 34.16 0.48
C SER A 88 6.87 35.24 -0.28
N PRO A 89 7.87 34.88 -1.11
CA PRO A 89 8.55 35.86 -1.96
C PRO A 89 7.52 36.58 -2.83
N GLN A 90 7.61 37.92 -2.87
CA GLN A 90 6.81 38.76 -3.75
C GLN A 90 7.69 39.26 -4.91
N PRO A 91 7.18 39.31 -6.15
CA PRO A 91 5.79 39.05 -6.55
C PRO A 91 5.43 37.56 -6.52
N VAL A 92 4.15 37.27 -6.22
CA VAL A 92 3.60 35.92 -6.35
C VAL A 92 3.87 35.46 -7.79
N PRO A 93 4.51 34.28 -8.00
CA PRO A 93 4.78 33.80 -9.35
C PRO A 93 3.46 33.72 -10.12
N GLN A 94 3.44 34.16 -11.37
CA GLN A 94 2.23 34.09 -12.20
C GLN A 94 1.94 32.60 -12.51
N THR A 95 1.00 32.02 -11.79
CA THR A 95 0.66 30.59 -11.82
C THR A 95 -0.37 30.23 -12.88
N THR A 96 -0.24 30.76 -14.10
CA THR A 96 -0.92 30.11 -15.23
C THR A 96 -0.16 28.83 -15.58
N SER A 97 -0.87 27.71 -15.75
CA SER A 97 -0.27 26.40 -16.06
C SER A 97 0.59 26.37 -17.35
N GLY A 98 0.59 27.44 -18.14
CA GLY A 98 1.46 27.61 -19.31
C GLY A 98 2.77 28.37 -19.04
N MET A 99 2.90 29.03 -17.88
CA MET A 99 4.08 29.84 -17.50
C MET A 99 5.12 29.07 -16.67
N ILE A 100 4.78 27.90 -16.14
CA ILE A 100 5.69 27.07 -15.34
C ILE A 100 5.56 25.62 -15.81
N GLY A 101 6.67 24.98 -16.16
CA GLY A 101 6.67 23.60 -16.65
C GLY A 101 7.64 23.35 -17.80
N TRP A 102 7.67 22.12 -18.30
CA TRP A 102 8.61 21.67 -19.34
C TRP A 102 8.39 22.30 -20.71
N ARG A 103 7.25 22.99 -20.90
CA ARG A 103 6.88 23.70 -22.13
C ARG A 103 6.85 25.23 -21.97
N CYS A 104 7.31 25.77 -20.84
CA CYS A 104 7.37 27.21 -20.66
C CYS A 104 8.43 27.82 -21.60
N SER A 105 8.16 28.99 -22.20
CA SER A 105 9.15 29.70 -23.04
C SER A 105 10.31 30.31 -22.26
N ASN A 106 10.15 30.55 -20.96
CA ASN A 106 11.19 31.13 -20.11
C ASN A 106 11.93 30.03 -19.32
N SER A 107 13.24 29.92 -19.54
CA SER A 107 14.11 28.90 -18.95
C SER A 107 14.19 28.94 -17.43
N ASP A 108 13.96 30.10 -16.82
CA ASP A 108 14.04 30.28 -15.36
C ASP A 108 12.92 29.53 -14.62
N TYR A 109 11.84 29.19 -15.33
CA TYR A 109 10.65 28.52 -14.77
C TYR A 109 10.51 27.06 -15.25
N TRP A 110 11.57 26.48 -15.80
CA TRP A 110 11.59 25.06 -16.14
C TRP A 110 11.72 24.20 -14.88
N LEU A 111 10.85 23.20 -14.76
CA LEU A 111 10.92 22.23 -13.65
C LEU A 111 12.15 21.30 -13.79
N GLU A 112 12.64 21.10 -15.01
CA GLU A 112 13.89 20.41 -15.34
C GLU A 112 15.09 21.37 -15.15
N ARG A 113 15.44 21.64 -13.89
CA ARG A 113 16.63 22.47 -13.56
C ARG A 113 17.95 21.74 -13.76
N TYR A 114 17.92 20.42 -13.70
CA TYR A 114 19.06 19.56 -13.90
C TYR A 114 18.72 18.72 -15.12
N GLY A 115 19.32 19.03 -16.27
CA GLY A 115 19.08 18.26 -17.49
C GLY A 115 19.53 16.79 -17.37
N PRO A 116 19.82 16.09 -18.48
CA PRO A 116 20.21 14.68 -18.47
C PRO A 116 21.47 14.33 -17.63
N TYR A 117 22.11 15.33 -17.02
CA TYR A 117 23.21 15.24 -16.08
C TYR A 117 22.81 15.03 -14.61
N THR A 118 21.61 14.53 -14.33
CA THR A 118 21.31 14.00 -13.00
C THR A 118 22.06 12.68 -12.82
N LYS A 119 23.28 12.75 -12.27
CA LYS A 119 23.97 11.56 -11.80
C LYS A 119 23.05 10.88 -10.78
N GLY A 120 22.54 9.69 -11.12
CA GLY A 120 21.67 8.92 -10.23
C GLY A 120 22.28 8.91 -8.83
N LYS A 121 21.50 9.33 -7.83
CA LYS A 121 21.99 9.33 -6.44
C LYS A 121 22.47 7.91 -6.14
N CYS A 122 23.73 7.84 -5.72
CA CYS A 122 24.53 6.63 -5.57
C CYS A 122 23.72 5.43 -5.06
N ASP A 123 24.04 4.26 -5.62
CA ASP A 123 23.58 2.94 -5.21
C ASP A 123 23.31 2.82 -3.68
N ILE A 124 22.10 2.35 -3.34
CA ILE A 124 21.64 2.19 -1.96
C ILE A 124 22.59 1.32 -1.13
N TYR A 125 23.22 0.32 -1.76
CA TYR A 125 24.20 -0.54 -1.09
C TYR A 125 25.41 0.27 -0.63
N ARG A 126 25.83 1.27 -1.42
CA ARG A 126 26.95 2.15 -1.06
C ARG A 126 26.57 3.16 0.02
N GLN A 127 25.34 3.67 0.00
CA GLN A 127 24.87 4.61 1.02
C GLN A 127 24.71 3.93 2.39
N LEU A 128 24.19 2.71 2.39
CA LEU A 128 23.90 1.94 3.60
C LEU A 128 25.06 1.03 4.04
N LYS A 129 26.16 1.02 3.27
CA LYS A 129 27.32 0.13 3.46
C LYS A 129 26.91 -1.35 3.53
N TRP A 130 25.92 -1.73 2.73
CA TRP A 130 25.43 -3.10 2.70
C TRP A 130 26.30 -3.96 1.80
N PRO A 131 26.57 -5.22 2.18
CA PRO A 131 27.24 -6.15 1.28
C PRO A 131 26.36 -6.35 0.04
N ARG A 132 26.92 -6.15 -1.16
CA ARG A 132 26.19 -6.30 -2.43
C ARG A 132 25.75 -7.74 -2.70
N ASN A 133 26.37 -8.71 -2.05
CA ASN A 133 26.11 -10.13 -2.26
C ASN A 133 25.90 -10.80 -0.89
N SER A 134 24.66 -11.15 -0.55
CA SER A 134 24.41 -12.38 0.21
C SER A 134 24.13 -13.44 -0.84
N ASN A 135 25.09 -14.32 -1.09
CA ASN A 135 24.92 -15.43 -2.03
C ASN A 135 23.68 -16.24 -1.61
N LEU A 136 22.65 -16.21 -2.45
CA LEU A 136 21.54 -17.15 -2.52
C LEU A 136 21.37 -17.50 -4.01
#